data_AF-A0A7C4KT91-F1
#
_entry.id   AF-A0A7C4KT91-F1
#
_cell.length_a   1.000
_cell.length_b   1.000
_cell.length_c   1.000
_cell.angle_alpha   90.00
_cell.angle_beta   90.00
_cell.angle_gamma   90.00
#
_symmetry.space_group_name_H-M   'P 1'
#
loop_
_entity.id
_entity.type
_entity.pdbx_description
1 polymer ?
#
loop_
_entity_poly.entity_id
_entity_poly.type
_entity_poly.pdbx_seq_one_letter_code
_entity_poly.pdbx_strand_id
1 'polypeptide(L)'
;MPFPGRLTIMRGMRVARFPPGDVVLAGRPFGESLFAEVDRLLAQGFCPEGRLDIESEEKRLTCLIHRSLPHLAGLQEEDSYSPVWLKDFPVRARQMLGAVCTLQRTDAVQVLLAAVHFRSRPEVQATTELLDLAHVLSVLERQGEDAALALERTGERTLLFLQKGQPARVYFADPARAPAAQGPVADRFLAHVYDPSAPPGRVEVWKSLNISPDPDAGSSLSVLAEAARPPPPATVLVRLGGRVVMQRPFVAPAMTVGRDPVCEIPLDNLSVSRRHARILWEKGRFMVEDLGSANGTTRNGEPVQRAALGKNDRLGVGKFELSLADAADAVSPDATMHLPPRASREVRLVGDGVSVPIARQLSIGRSAGADVRARGFWVRPFHAVILEEGPGVFRLRCTGGPVRLNGRKVRESVLRPRDVLEVGRSRFTVQAADSGEDTQG
;
A
#
# COMPACT_ATOMS: atom_id res chain seq x y z
N MET A 1 9.54 -4.41 -29.44
CA MET A 1 10.11 -3.06 -29.18
C MET A 1 9.39 -2.48 -27.97
N PRO A 2 10.09 -1.97 -26.93
CA PRO A 2 9.45 -1.59 -25.68
C PRO A 2 8.93 -0.15 -25.73
N PHE A 3 7.68 0.05 -25.33
CA PHE A 3 7.10 1.36 -25.02
C PHE A 3 7.65 1.85 -23.66
N PRO A 4 8.16 3.09 -23.56
CA PRO A 4 8.51 3.68 -22.28
C PRO A 4 7.27 4.38 -21.70
N GLY A 5 6.61 3.76 -20.73
CA GLY A 5 5.59 4.41 -19.91
C GLY A 5 6.23 5.32 -18.86
N ARG A 6 6.90 6.41 -19.30
CA ARG A 6 7.01 7.60 -18.45
C ARG A 6 5.63 8.25 -18.51
N LEU A 7 4.98 8.45 -17.35
CA LEU A 7 4.01 9.53 -17.24
C LEU A 7 4.76 10.79 -17.67
N THR A 8 4.49 11.26 -18.88
CA THR A 8 4.82 12.62 -19.28
C THR A 8 4.04 13.50 -18.34
N ILE A 9 4.74 14.05 -17.34
CA ILE A 9 4.23 15.16 -16.53
C ILE A 9 4.02 16.28 -17.56
N MET A 10 2.77 16.43 -18.01
CA MET A 10 2.36 17.57 -18.83
C MET A 10 2.50 18.79 -17.93
N ARG A 11 3.59 19.54 -18.14
CA ARG A 11 3.80 20.86 -17.53
C ARG A 11 2.64 21.74 -18.00
N GLY A 12 1.70 22.02 -17.09
CA GLY A 12 0.56 22.90 -17.36
C GLY A 12 -0.77 22.47 -16.76
N MET A 13 -0.84 21.41 -15.95
CA MET A 13 -2.11 20.96 -15.39
C MET A 13 -2.80 22.03 -14.53
N ARG A 14 -3.94 22.53 -15.02
CA ARG A 14 -4.84 23.44 -14.27
C ARG A 14 -5.80 22.71 -13.32
N VAL A 15 -5.82 21.37 -13.35
CA VAL A 15 -6.81 20.54 -12.65
C VAL A 15 -6.11 19.68 -11.60
N ALA A 16 -6.48 19.82 -10.33
CA ALA A 16 -5.83 19.15 -9.21
C ALA A 16 -6.20 17.67 -9.12
N ARG A 17 -5.21 16.78 -9.01
CA ARG A 17 -5.35 15.33 -8.91
C ARG A 17 -5.65 14.89 -7.49
N PHE A 18 -6.66 14.05 -7.35
CA PHE A 18 -6.86 13.30 -6.12
C PHE A 18 -5.87 12.14 -6.02
N PRO A 19 -5.58 11.66 -4.80
CA PRO A 19 -4.71 10.51 -4.61
C PRO A 19 -5.17 9.31 -5.45
N PRO A 20 -4.23 8.52 -6.00
CA PRO A 20 -4.56 7.39 -6.86
C PRO A 20 -5.15 6.23 -6.06
N GLY A 21 -6.01 5.47 -6.72
CA GLY A 21 -6.45 4.14 -6.27
C GLY A 21 -5.77 2.99 -7.04
N ASP A 22 -6.24 1.77 -6.80
CA ASP A 22 -5.87 0.60 -7.58
C ASP A 22 -6.43 0.73 -9.01
N VAL A 23 -5.56 0.73 -10.01
CA VAL A 23 -5.97 0.93 -11.40
C VAL A 23 -6.76 -0.27 -11.91
N VAL A 24 -8.01 -0.04 -12.34
CA VAL A 24 -8.85 -1.01 -13.08
C VAL A 24 -8.74 -0.76 -14.57
N LEU A 25 -8.86 0.51 -14.99
CA LEU A 25 -8.60 0.99 -16.35
C LEU A 25 -7.68 2.21 -16.25
N ALA A 26 -6.62 2.26 -17.03
CA ALA A 26 -5.69 3.38 -17.05
C ALA A 26 -5.54 4.00 -18.43
N GLY A 27 -5.67 5.33 -18.47
CA GLY A 27 -5.08 6.13 -19.53
C GLY A 27 -5.69 5.91 -20.92
N ARG A 28 -6.93 5.44 -21.01
CA ARG A 28 -7.56 5.10 -22.30
C ARG A 28 -8.30 6.31 -22.86
N PRO A 29 -8.20 6.63 -24.17
CA PRO A 29 -9.05 7.64 -24.78
C PRO A 29 -10.53 7.31 -24.58
N PHE A 30 -11.29 8.30 -24.11
CA PHE A 30 -12.70 8.15 -23.80
C PHE A 30 -13.53 8.13 -25.08
N GLY A 31 -14.33 7.07 -25.25
CA GLY A 31 -15.23 6.85 -26.38
C GLY A 31 -16.42 5.98 -25.99
N GLU A 32 -17.42 5.87 -26.87
CA GLU A 32 -18.67 5.18 -26.56
C GLU A 32 -18.50 3.70 -26.21
N SER A 33 -17.59 3.00 -26.90
CA SER A 33 -17.28 1.60 -26.60
C SER A 33 -16.65 1.42 -25.21
N LEU A 34 -15.83 2.38 -24.78
CA LEU A 34 -15.24 2.38 -23.44
C LEU A 34 -16.29 2.62 -22.36
N PHE A 35 -17.29 3.45 -22.63
CA PHE A 35 -18.40 3.66 -21.70
C PHE A 35 -19.17 2.36 -21.43
N ALA A 36 -19.48 1.60 -22.48
CA ALA A 36 -20.11 0.29 -22.35
C ALA A 36 -19.21 -0.74 -21.63
N GLU A 37 -17.89 -0.64 -21.79
CA GLU A 37 -16.92 -1.46 -21.03
C GLU A 37 -16.95 -1.10 -19.53
N VAL A 38 -16.98 0.19 -19.19
CA VAL A 38 -17.09 0.66 -17.81
C VAL A 38 -18.41 0.20 -17.17
N ASP A 39 -19.55 0.42 -17.83
CA ASP A 39 -20.86 -0.01 -17.33
C ASP A 39 -20.90 -1.52 -17.07
N ARG A 40 -20.30 -2.33 -17.97
CA ARG A 40 -20.19 -3.77 -17.79
C ARG A 40 -19.35 -4.15 -16.58
N LEU A 41 -18.22 -3.49 -16.36
CA LEU A 41 -17.35 -3.73 -15.20
C LEU A 41 -18.07 -3.40 -13.89
N LEU A 42 -18.84 -2.30 -13.87
CA LEU A 42 -19.65 -1.90 -12.74
C LEU A 42 -20.76 -2.93 -12.46
N ALA A 43 -21.52 -3.34 -13.48
CA ALA A 43 -22.57 -4.35 -13.36
C ALA A 43 -22.07 -5.70 -12.81
N GLN A 44 -20.81 -6.04 -13.09
CA GLN A 44 -20.15 -7.26 -12.61
C GLN A 44 -19.49 -7.10 -11.23
N GLY A 45 -19.57 -5.93 -10.60
CA GLY A 45 -19.03 -5.69 -9.26
C GLY A 45 -17.51 -5.49 -9.21
N PHE A 46 -16.83 -5.25 -10.34
CA PHE A 46 -15.37 -5.11 -10.38
C PHE A 46 -14.85 -3.83 -9.71
N CYS A 47 -15.72 -2.87 -9.41
CA CYS A 47 -15.35 -1.64 -8.73
C CYS A 47 -16.45 -1.28 -7.72
N PRO A 48 -16.47 -1.92 -6.53
CA PRO A 48 -17.46 -1.63 -5.49
C PRO A 48 -17.30 -0.19 -4.99
N GLU A 49 -16.10 0.21 -4.61
CA GLU A 49 -15.74 1.58 -4.30
C GLU A 49 -14.73 2.07 -5.33
N GLY A 50 -14.99 3.22 -5.95
CA GLY A 50 -14.16 3.66 -7.04
C GLY A 50 -14.34 5.10 -7.46
N ARG A 51 -13.47 5.50 -8.37
CA ARG A 51 -13.50 6.79 -9.04
C ARG A 51 -13.26 6.56 -10.53
N LEU A 52 -14.17 7.08 -11.34
CA LEU A 52 -14.02 7.20 -12.78
C LEU A 52 -13.66 8.65 -13.10
N ASP A 53 -12.48 8.87 -13.63
CA ASP A 53 -11.98 10.18 -14.05
C ASP A 53 -11.93 10.24 -15.59
N ILE A 54 -12.57 11.25 -16.17
CA ILE A 54 -12.45 11.63 -17.59
C ILE A 54 -11.78 12.99 -17.63
N GLU A 55 -10.55 13.05 -18.13
CA GLU A 55 -9.64 14.18 -17.97
C GLU A 55 -9.13 14.70 -19.32
N SER A 56 -9.32 15.99 -19.56
CA SER A 56 -8.61 16.76 -20.59
C SER A 56 -7.61 17.71 -19.92
N GLU A 57 -6.92 18.55 -20.70
CA GLU A 57 -6.00 19.56 -20.14
C GLU A 57 -6.69 20.60 -19.25
N GLU A 58 -7.96 20.90 -19.53
CA GLU A 58 -8.70 22.00 -18.90
C GLU A 58 -9.76 21.52 -17.90
N LYS A 59 -10.26 20.29 -18.05
CA LYS A 59 -11.42 19.79 -17.31
C LYS A 59 -11.19 18.38 -16.81
N ARG A 60 -11.71 18.07 -15.63
CA ARG A 60 -11.90 16.69 -15.17
C ARG A 60 -13.34 16.47 -14.75
N LEU A 61 -14.00 15.54 -15.43
CA LEU A 61 -15.27 15.01 -15.02
C LEU A 61 -15.03 13.75 -14.19
N THR A 62 -15.51 13.75 -12.95
CA THR A 62 -15.32 12.67 -11.98
C THR A 62 -16.67 12.04 -11.65
N CYS A 63 -16.76 10.72 -11.71
CA CYS A 63 -17.87 9.95 -11.12
C CYS A 63 -17.35 9.10 -9.98
N LEU A 64 -17.88 9.33 -8.79
CA LEU A 64 -17.64 8.55 -7.59
C LEU A 64 -18.59 7.36 -7.59
N ILE A 65 -18.02 6.18 -7.37
CA ILE A 65 -18.70 4.90 -7.43
C ILE A 65 -18.76 4.33 -6.02
N HIS A 66 -19.96 3.94 -5.60
CA HIS A 66 -20.19 3.24 -4.35
C HIS A 66 -21.11 2.04 -4.57
N ARG A 67 -20.71 0.88 -4.03
CA ARG A 67 -21.37 -0.41 -4.27
C ARG A 67 -21.59 -0.70 -5.76
N SER A 68 -20.60 -0.35 -6.57
CA SER A 68 -20.63 -0.51 -8.03
C SER A 68 -21.73 0.27 -8.74
N LEU A 69 -22.27 1.29 -8.09
CA LEU A 69 -23.23 2.22 -8.67
C LEU A 69 -22.63 3.64 -8.67
N PRO A 70 -22.89 4.43 -9.72
CA PRO A 70 -22.63 5.87 -9.69
C PRO A 70 -23.35 6.50 -8.49
N HIS A 71 -22.62 7.31 -7.72
CA HIS A 71 -23.12 7.85 -6.46
C HIS A 71 -23.12 9.38 -6.42
N LEU A 72 -22.05 9.98 -6.91
CA LEU A 72 -21.91 11.42 -7.03
C LEU A 72 -21.02 11.72 -8.22
N ALA A 73 -21.36 12.75 -8.97
CA ALA A 73 -20.47 13.27 -9.98
C ALA A 73 -20.05 14.71 -9.66
N GLY A 74 -18.88 15.07 -10.17
CA GLY A 74 -18.30 16.38 -10.00
C GLY A 74 -17.53 16.78 -11.24
N LEU A 75 -17.53 18.06 -11.53
CA LEU A 75 -16.73 18.67 -12.58
C LEU A 75 -15.73 19.61 -11.93
N GLN A 76 -14.47 19.40 -12.27
CA GLN A 76 -13.40 20.33 -11.98
C GLN A 76 -13.02 21.07 -13.27
N GLU A 77 -13.02 22.40 -13.18
CA GLU A 77 -12.51 23.32 -14.20
C GLU A 77 -11.56 24.27 -13.50
N GLU A 78 -10.28 24.25 -13.87
CA GLU A 78 -9.23 25.01 -13.19
C GLU A 78 -9.24 24.79 -11.66
N ASP A 79 -9.33 25.87 -10.87
CA ASP A 79 -9.42 25.85 -9.41
C ASP A 79 -10.85 25.64 -8.86
N SER A 80 -11.86 25.52 -9.74
CA SER A 80 -13.27 25.42 -9.33
C SER A 80 -13.77 23.98 -9.34
N TYR A 81 -14.57 23.66 -8.32
CA TYR A 81 -15.27 22.39 -8.18
C TYR A 81 -16.77 22.63 -8.18
N SER A 82 -17.49 21.84 -8.96
CA SER A 82 -18.94 21.90 -9.01
C SER A 82 -19.55 20.50 -9.00
N PRO A 83 -20.68 20.30 -8.30
CA PRO A 83 -21.39 19.04 -8.37
C PRO A 83 -22.03 18.89 -9.75
N VAL A 84 -22.06 17.66 -10.24
CA VAL A 84 -22.77 17.28 -11.48
C VAL A 84 -23.84 16.26 -11.10
N TRP A 85 -25.07 16.49 -11.55
CA TRP A 85 -26.14 15.51 -11.39
C TRP A 85 -25.79 14.23 -12.13
N LEU A 86 -26.04 13.07 -11.53
CA LEU A 86 -25.69 11.79 -12.14
C LEU A 86 -26.35 11.59 -13.51
N LYS A 87 -27.60 12.05 -13.69
CA LYS A 87 -28.30 12.02 -14.98
C LYS A 87 -27.62 12.85 -16.08
N ASP A 88 -26.90 13.90 -15.70
CA ASP A 88 -26.20 14.79 -16.63
C ASP A 88 -24.77 14.30 -16.92
N PHE A 89 -24.24 13.39 -16.10
CA PHE A 89 -22.88 12.87 -16.25
C PHE A 89 -22.62 12.26 -17.64
N PRO A 90 -23.48 11.40 -18.22
CA PRO A 90 -23.25 10.86 -19.56
C PRO A 90 -23.19 11.94 -20.65
N VAL A 91 -24.01 12.99 -20.52
CA VAL A 91 -24.02 14.12 -21.46
C VAL A 91 -22.71 14.89 -21.38
N ARG A 92 -22.23 15.17 -20.17
CA ARG A 92 -20.93 15.85 -19.94
C ARG A 92 -19.76 14.99 -20.42
N ALA A 93 -19.80 13.68 -20.17
CA ALA A 93 -18.77 12.75 -20.61
C ALA A 93 -18.64 12.73 -22.14
N ARG A 94 -19.75 12.74 -22.87
CA ARG A 94 -19.77 12.80 -24.35
C ARG A 94 -19.21 14.11 -24.91
N GLN A 95 -19.19 15.20 -24.14
CA GLN A 95 -18.53 16.45 -24.53
C GLN A 95 -17.00 16.37 -24.40
N MET A 96 -16.47 15.32 -23.78
CA MET A 96 -15.05 15.08 -23.54
C MET A 96 -14.53 13.85 -24.33
N LEU A 97 -15.05 13.61 -25.54
CA LEU A 97 -14.53 12.55 -26.41
C LEU A 97 -13.05 12.78 -26.73
N GLY A 98 -12.25 11.72 -26.66
CA GLY A 98 -10.79 11.79 -26.81
C GLY A 98 -10.03 12.19 -25.55
N ALA A 99 -10.71 12.62 -24.48
CA ALA A 99 -10.11 12.82 -23.16
C ALA A 99 -9.60 11.49 -22.57
N VAL A 100 -8.74 11.56 -21.56
CA VAL A 100 -8.18 10.39 -20.91
C VAL A 100 -9.13 9.87 -19.85
N CYS A 101 -9.56 8.62 -19.99
CA CYS A 101 -10.40 7.90 -19.04
C CYS A 101 -9.56 6.97 -18.15
N THR A 102 -9.78 7.07 -16.85
CA THR A 102 -9.16 6.21 -15.83
C THR A 102 -10.24 5.74 -14.86
N LEU A 103 -10.33 4.44 -14.64
CA LEU A 103 -11.16 3.84 -13.60
C LEU A 103 -10.24 3.29 -12.51
N GLN A 104 -10.42 3.77 -11.29
CA GLN A 104 -9.64 3.36 -10.13
C GLN A 104 -10.56 2.78 -9.07
N ARG A 105 -10.16 1.65 -8.51
CA ARG A 105 -10.74 1.08 -7.30
C ARG A 105 -10.12 1.79 -6.09
N THR A 106 -10.97 2.26 -5.20
CA THR A 106 -10.59 3.07 -4.03
C THR A 106 -11.21 2.46 -2.77
N ASP A 107 -11.16 3.16 -1.65
CA ASP A 107 -11.99 2.84 -0.49
C ASP A 107 -13.09 3.89 -0.27
N ALA A 108 -14.03 3.57 0.61
CA ALA A 108 -15.18 4.42 0.89
C ALA A 108 -14.81 5.79 1.50
N VAL A 109 -13.70 5.88 2.23
CA VAL A 109 -13.24 7.14 2.85
C VAL A 109 -12.65 8.05 1.77
N GLN A 110 -11.90 7.50 0.83
CA GLN A 110 -11.38 8.26 -0.31
C GLN A 110 -12.51 8.76 -1.23
N VAL A 111 -13.57 7.96 -1.42
CA VAL A 111 -14.81 8.38 -2.09
C VAL A 111 -15.47 9.54 -1.34
N LEU A 112 -15.64 9.43 -0.02
CA LEU A 112 -16.22 10.48 0.81
C LEU A 112 -15.40 11.78 0.70
N LEU A 113 -14.08 11.70 0.86
CA LEU A 113 -13.20 12.87 0.80
C LEU A 113 -13.31 13.55 -0.56
N ALA A 114 -13.28 12.80 -1.67
CA ALA A 114 -13.49 13.37 -3.00
C ALA A 114 -14.88 14.05 -3.13
N ALA A 115 -15.92 13.46 -2.54
CA ALA A 115 -17.27 14.04 -2.53
C ALA A 115 -17.34 15.38 -1.79
N VAL A 116 -16.58 15.56 -0.70
CA VAL A 116 -16.52 16.82 0.07
C VAL A 116 -16.15 17.98 -0.84
N HIS A 117 -15.16 17.79 -1.71
CA HIS A 117 -14.67 18.83 -2.61
C HIS A 117 -15.72 19.31 -3.62
N PHE A 118 -16.62 18.43 -4.05
CA PHE A 118 -17.65 18.78 -5.03
C PHE A 118 -18.90 19.38 -4.39
N ARG A 119 -19.18 19.12 -3.10
CA ARG A 119 -20.45 19.49 -2.46
C ARG A 119 -20.31 20.56 -1.38
N SER A 120 -19.11 20.72 -0.81
CA SER A 120 -18.88 21.57 0.34
C SER A 120 -17.75 22.55 0.08
N ARG A 121 -17.95 23.81 0.48
CA ARG A 121 -16.86 24.78 0.54
C ARG A 121 -16.04 24.56 1.82
N PRO A 122 -14.71 24.69 1.75
CA PRO A 122 -13.88 24.61 2.95
C PRO A 122 -14.19 25.79 3.88
N GLU A 123 -14.29 25.55 5.19
CA GLU A 123 -14.44 26.66 6.16
C GLU A 123 -13.12 27.39 6.41
N VAL A 124 -11.98 26.71 6.17
CA VAL A 124 -10.65 27.32 6.24
C VAL A 124 -9.92 27.06 4.94
N GLN A 125 -9.41 28.14 4.34
CA GLN A 125 -8.53 28.07 3.19
C GLN A 125 -7.34 29.01 3.43
N ALA A 126 -6.13 28.44 3.48
CA ALA A 126 -4.90 29.18 3.77
C ALA A 126 -3.69 28.51 3.12
N THR A 127 -2.53 29.18 3.11
CA THR A 127 -1.28 28.56 2.67
C THR A 127 -0.58 27.88 3.85
N THR A 128 0.28 26.90 3.57
CA THR A 128 1.12 26.24 4.58
C THR A 128 2.06 27.20 5.33
N GLU A 129 2.29 28.41 4.81
CA GLU A 129 3.11 29.44 5.46
C GLU A 129 2.35 30.24 6.53
N LEU A 130 1.02 30.34 6.38
CA LEU A 130 0.16 31.13 7.25
C LEU A 130 -0.57 30.29 8.30
N LEU A 131 -0.55 28.96 8.15
CA LEU A 131 -1.33 28.04 8.96
C LEU A 131 -0.44 27.03 9.69
N ASP A 132 -0.48 27.06 11.03
CA ASP A 132 0.10 25.99 11.85
C ASP A 132 -0.85 24.77 11.86
N LEU A 133 -0.55 23.80 10.99
CA LEU A 133 -1.34 22.60 10.84
C LEU A 133 -1.28 21.69 12.07
N ALA A 134 -0.21 21.69 12.85
CA ALA A 134 -0.17 20.94 14.11
C ALA A 134 -1.17 21.52 15.11
N HIS A 135 -1.25 22.85 15.19
CA HIS A 135 -2.26 23.53 16.00
C HIS A 135 -3.68 23.23 15.51
N VAL A 136 -3.93 23.30 14.20
CA VAL A 136 -5.25 22.99 13.61
C VAL A 136 -5.71 21.58 13.99
N LEU A 137 -4.84 20.57 13.87
CA LEU A 137 -5.17 19.20 14.26
C LEU A 137 -5.52 19.11 15.75
N SER A 138 -4.78 19.79 16.63
CA SER A 138 -5.08 19.81 18.07
C SER A 138 -6.44 20.46 18.41
N VAL A 139 -6.89 21.43 17.60
CA VAL A 139 -8.20 22.06 17.75
C VAL A 139 -9.30 21.09 17.33
N LEU A 140 -9.14 20.44 16.17
CA LEU A 140 -10.10 19.46 15.65
C LEU A 140 -10.23 18.25 16.59
N GLU A 141 -9.12 17.80 17.15
CA GLU A 141 -9.08 16.73 18.15
C GLU A 141 -9.91 17.06 19.39
N ARG A 142 -9.76 18.27 19.94
CA ARG A 142 -10.54 18.73 21.09
C ARG A 142 -12.03 18.90 20.80
N GLN A 143 -12.36 19.26 19.55
CA GLN A 143 -13.76 19.41 19.11
C GLN A 143 -14.45 18.06 18.91
N GLY A 144 -13.70 17.00 18.61
CA GLY A 144 -14.26 15.65 18.52
C GLY A 144 -15.21 15.44 17.32
N GLU A 145 -15.14 16.31 16.31
CA GLU A 145 -15.96 16.22 15.09
C GLU A 145 -15.22 15.48 13.96
N ASP A 146 -16.00 14.91 13.03
CA ASP A 146 -15.44 14.41 11.77
C ASP A 146 -15.01 15.59 10.89
N ALA A 147 -13.80 15.52 10.34
CA ALA A 147 -13.23 16.60 9.53
C ALA A 147 -12.38 16.04 8.38
N ALA A 148 -12.27 16.82 7.31
CA ALA A 148 -11.40 16.54 6.18
C ALA A 148 -10.41 17.68 6.00
N LEU A 149 -9.17 17.34 5.65
CA LEU A 149 -8.17 18.30 5.22
C LEU A 149 -7.63 17.89 3.86
N ALA A 150 -7.34 18.89 3.03
CA ALA A 150 -6.60 18.69 1.80
C ALA A 150 -5.40 19.64 1.75
N LEU A 151 -4.25 19.09 1.41
CA LEU A 151 -3.05 19.84 1.04
C LEU A 151 -2.88 19.71 -0.48
N GLU A 152 -3.01 20.81 -1.20
CA GLU A 152 -2.73 20.87 -2.63
C GLU A 152 -1.36 21.51 -2.90
N ARG A 153 -0.54 20.80 -3.67
CA ARG A 153 0.76 21.29 -4.16
C ARG A 153 0.90 20.93 -5.63
N THR A 154 1.18 21.92 -6.48
CA THR A 154 1.45 21.70 -7.91
C THR A 154 0.38 20.85 -8.62
N GLY A 155 -0.90 21.06 -8.29
CA GLY A 155 -2.01 20.30 -8.86
C GLY A 155 -2.13 18.85 -8.34
N GLU A 156 -1.52 18.51 -7.22
CA GLU A 156 -1.60 17.20 -6.58
C GLU A 156 -2.13 17.37 -5.16
N ARG A 157 -3.15 16.59 -4.77
CA ARG A 157 -3.83 16.70 -3.47
C ARG A 157 -3.50 15.53 -2.56
N THR A 158 -3.00 15.83 -1.37
CA THR A 158 -2.94 14.89 -0.24
C THR A 158 -4.17 15.13 0.63
N LEU A 159 -4.90 14.07 0.97
CA LEU A 159 -6.13 14.15 1.75
C LEU A 159 -5.95 13.51 3.13
N LEU A 160 -6.52 14.11 4.16
CA LEU A 160 -6.55 13.59 5.52
C LEU A 160 -7.99 13.56 6.02
N PHE A 161 -8.38 12.44 6.61
CA PHE A 161 -9.68 12.27 7.27
C PHE A 161 -9.48 12.12 8.77
N LEU A 162 -10.25 12.89 9.53
CA LEU A 162 -10.38 12.81 10.97
C LEU A 162 -11.74 12.21 11.30
N GLN A 163 -11.76 11.20 12.17
CA GLN A 163 -12.96 10.62 12.72
C GLN A 163 -13.04 10.96 14.20
N LYS A 164 -14.11 11.62 14.64
CA LYS A 164 -14.28 12.11 16.00
C LYS A 164 -13.06 12.89 16.50
N GLY A 165 -12.54 13.79 15.66
CA GLY A 165 -11.35 14.58 15.93
C GLY A 165 -10.00 13.83 15.78
N GLN A 166 -10.00 12.51 15.60
CA GLN A 166 -8.77 11.72 15.53
C GLN A 166 -8.34 11.45 14.08
N PRO A 167 -7.09 11.77 13.67
CA PRO A 167 -6.56 11.44 12.35
C PRO A 167 -6.62 9.93 12.06
N ALA A 168 -7.53 9.53 11.16
CA ALA A 168 -7.85 8.13 10.93
C ALA A 168 -7.23 7.59 9.63
N ARG A 169 -7.19 8.40 8.58
CA ARG A 169 -6.67 8.03 7.25
C ARG A 169 -5.99 9.21 6.58
N VAL A 170 -4.86 8.94 5.91
CA VAL A 170 -4.17 9.90 5.04
C VAL A 170 -3.92 9.24 3.69
N TYR A 171 -4.22 9.97 2.62
CA TYR A 171 -4.05 9.57 1.23
C TYR A 171 -3.09 10.55 0.57
N PHE A 172 -1.87 10.11 0.30
CA PHE A 172 -0.86 10.94 -0.33
C PHE A 172 -1.05 10.99 -1.84
N ALA A 173 -0.90 12.19 -2.42
CA ALA A 173 -1.03 12.37 -3.86
C ALA A 173 -0.06 11.49 -4.65
N ASP A 174 1.19 11.41 -4.18
CA ASP A 174 2.21 10.47 -4.69
C ASP A 174 2.56 9.47 -3.58
N PRO A 175 2.03 8.23 -3.62
CA PRO A 175 2.35 7.19 -2.64
C PRO A 175 3.85 6.88 -2.53
N ALA A 176 4.65 7.15 -3.57
CA ALA A 176 6.09 6.93 -3.53
C ALA A 176 6.85 8.03 -2.76
N ARG A 177 6.23 9.21 -2.59
CA ARG A 177 6.73 10.34 -1.78
C ARG A 177 6.06 10.41 -0.40
N ALA A 178 5.17 9.48 -0.08
CA ALA A 178 4.58 9.40 1.24
C ALA A 178 5.69 9.25 2.29
N PRO A 179 5.64 10.01 3.39
CA PRO A 179 6.51 9.77 4.54
C PRO A 179 6.41 8.33 5.02
N ALA A 180 7.50 7.83 5.63
CA ALA A 180 7.63 6.45 6.04
C ALA A 180 6.36 5.95 6.76
N ALA A 181 5.96 4.72 6.47
CA ALA A 181 4.70 4.14 6.98
C ALA A 181 4.68 3.93 8.50
N GLN A 182 5.78 4.22 9.21
CA GLN A 182 5.91 4.06 10.65
C GLN A 182 5.53 5.38 11.35
N GLY A 183 4.60 5.30 12.30
CA GLY A 183 4.14 6.42 13.11
C GLY A 183 2.64 6.71 12.97
N PRO A 184 2.08 7.51 13.89
CA PRO A 184 0.70 8.01 13.82
C PRO A 184 0.36 8.66 12.47
N VAL A 185 -0.93 8.59 12.08
CA VAL A 185 -1.43 9.20 10.84
C VAL A 185 -1.15 10.72 10.82
N ALA A 186 -1.32 11.38 11.97
CA ALA A 186 -1.04 12.79 12.15
C ALA A 186 0.42 13.13 11.81
N ASP A 187 1.36 12.41 12.41
CA ASP A 187 2.80 12.63 12.23
C ASP A 187 3.22 12.45 10.78
N ARG A 188 2.67 11.44 10.10
CA ARG A 188 2.92 11.20 8.67
C ARG A 188 2.39 12.35 7.81
N PHE A 189 1.22 12.87 8.12
CA PHE A 189 0.67 14.03 7.41
C PHE A 189 1.51 15.30 7.67
N LEU A 190 1.84 15.58 8.93
CA LEU A 190 2.65 16.74 9.30
C LEU A 190 4.07 16.68 8.71
N ALA A 191 4.70 15.50 8.68
CA ALA A 191 5.98 15.30 8.03
C ALA A 191 5.93 15.60 6.52
N HIS A 192 4.81 15.29 5.86
CA HIS A 192 4.60 15.64 4.45
C HIS A 192 4.36 17.15 4.26
N VAL A 193 3.58 17.76 5.15
CA VAL A 193 3.31 19.20 5.14
C VAL A 193 4.59 20.00 5.33
N TYR A 194 5.39 19.68 6.34
CA TYR A 194 6.59 20.43 6.72
C TYR A 194 7.88 19.92 6.06
N ASP A 195 7.77 19.17 4.95
CA ASP A 195 8.93 18.83 4.14
C ASP A 195 9.63 20.12 3.65
N PRO A 196 10.89 20.39 4.08
CA PRO A 196 11.58 21.64 3.75
C PRO A 196 11.91 21.75 2.26
N SER A 197 11.84 20.66 1.50
CA SER A 197 12.03 20.65 0.05
C SER A 197 10.73 20.89 -0.73
N ALA A 198 9.58 20.87 -0.05
CA ALA A 198 8.29 21.01 -0.71
C ALA A 198 7.90 22.49 -0.86
N PRO A 199 7.31 22.89 -1.99
CA PRO A 199 6.81 24.25 -2.17
C PRO A 199 5.64 24.53 -1.21
N PRO A 200 5.32 25.82 -0.94
CA PRO A 200 4.11 26.19 -0.24
C PRO A 200 2.88 25.55 -0.90
N GLY A 201 1.99 25.01 -0.08
CA GLY A 201 0.76 24.39 -0.54
C GLY A 201 -0.47 25.16 -0.08
N ARG A 202 -1.58 24.95 -0.78
CA ARG A 202 -2.91 25.40 -0.36
C ARG A 202 -3.50 24.35 0.58
N VAL A 203 -3.93 24.78 1.76
CA VAL A 203 -4.60 23.95 2.76
C VAL A 203 -6.07 24.32 2.77
N GLU A 204 -6.90 23.30 2.68
CA GLU A 204 -8.35 23.40 2.78
C GLU A 204 -8.83 22.50 3.93
N VAL A 205 -9.71 23.01 4.79
CA VAL A 205 -10.28 22.26 5.92
C VAL A 205 -11.80 22.29 5.80
N TRP A 206 -12.42 21.12 5.91
CA TRP A 206 -13.85 20.90 6.02
C TRP A 206 -14.18 20.32 7.39
N LYS A 207 -15.13 20.92 8.11
CA LYS A 207 -15.67 20.43 9.38
C LYS A 207 -17.06 19.88 9.18
N SER A 208 -17.54 19.05 10.13
CA SER A 208 -18.92 18.56 10.12
C SER A 208 -19.34 17.93 8.77
N LEU A 209 -18.62 16.86 8.39
CA LEU A 209 -18.73 16.18 7.09
C LEU A 209 -20.08 15.47 6.88
N ASN A 210 -21.15 16.23 6.63
CA ASN A 210 -22.44 15.68 6.24
C ASN A 210 -22.60 15.75 4.73
N ILE A 211 -22.36 14.64 4.04
CA ILE A 211 -22.49 14.55 2.57
C ILE A 211 -23.67 13.65 2.24
N SER A 212 -24.79 14.29 1.88
CA SER A 212 -25.93 13.60 1.30
C SER A 212 -25.62 13.16 -0.15
N PRO A 213 -26.23 12.07 -0.63
CA PRO A 213 -25.96 11.58 -1.96
C PRO A 213 -26.66 12.48 -2.97
N ASP A 214 -26.37 12.27 -4.25
CA ASP A 214 -27.27 12.81 -5.26
C ASP A 214 -28.68 12.18 -5.06
N PRO A 215 -29.78 12.93 -5.05
CA PRO A 215 -31.12 12.37 -4.92
C PRO A 215 -31.46 11.39 -6.05
N ASP A 216 -30.77 11.50 -7.20
CA ASP A 216 -30.91 10.57 -8.33
C ASP A 216 -30.15 9.23 -8.11
N ALA A 217 -29.37 9.08 -7.01
CA ALA A 217 -28.56 7.90 -6.71
C ALA A 217 -29.33 6.72 -6.08
N GLY A 218 -30.64 6.86 -5.83
CA GLY A 218 -31.44 5.87 -5.11
C GLY A 218 -31.14 5.80 -3.61
N SER A 219 -32.05 5.21 -2.83
CA SER A 219 -31.98 5.19 -1.37
C SER A 219 -30.94 4.18 -0.85
N SER A 220 -29.72 4.60 -0.53
CA SER A 220 -28.82 3.90 0.41
C SER A 220 -27.57 4.71 0.77
N LEU A 221 -27.63 5.47 1.86
CA LEU A 221 -26.45 6.15 2.43
C LEU A 221 -26.10 5.81 3.87
N SER A 222 -26.88 4.97 4.54
CA SER A 222 -26.56 4.48 5.90
C SER A 222 -25.29 3.61 5.96
N VAL A 223 -24.52 3.47 4.87
CA VAL A 223 -23.45 2.47 4.70
C VAL A 223 -22.06 3.09 4.57
N LEU A 224 -21.90 4.32 4.09
CA LEU A 224 -20.58 4.96 4.00
C LEU A 224 -19.93 5.15 5.39
N ALA A 225 -20.74 5.44 6.42
CA ALA A 225 -20.29 5.51 7.81
C ALA A 225 -19.88 4.13 8.39
N GLU A 226 -20.51 3.04 7.96
CA GLU A 226 -20.16 1.68 8.41
C GLU A 226 -18.89 1.15 7.74
N ALA A 227 -18.62 1.56 6.50
CA ALA A 227 -17.37 1.30 5.80
C ALA A 227 -16.17 2.09 6.36
N ALA A 228 -16.42 3.24 7.00
CA ALA A 228 -15.40 4.05 7.69
C ALA A 228 -15.06 3.54 9.10
N ARG A 229 -15.65 2.43 9.58
CA ARG A 229 -15.20 1.83 10.84
C ARG A 229 -13.75 1.33 10.65
N PRO A 230 -12.78 1.75 11.47
CA PRO A 230 -11.45 1.16 11.42
C PRO A 230 -11.55 -0.35 11.72
N PRO A 231 -10.73 -1.20 11.07
CA PRO A 231 -10.65 -2.59 11.50
C PRO A 231 -10.25 -2.62 12.98
N PRO A 232 -10.85 -3.50 13.79
CA PRO A 232 -10.29 -3.77 15.09
C PRO A 232 -8.84 -4.26 14.93
N PRO A 233 -7.94 -3.97 15.88
CA PRO A 233 -6.58 -4.51 15.85
C PRO A 233 -6.63 -6.03 15.70
N ALA A 234 -6.10 -6.53 14.59
CA ALA A 234 -6.09 -7.94 14.27
C ALA A 234 -4.69 -8.36 13.82
N THR A 235 -4.34 -9.61 14.11
CA THR A 235 -3.11 -10.24 13.64
C THR A 235 -3.48 -11.39 12.73
N VAL A 236 -2.88 -11.43 11.54
CA VAL A 236 -2.96 -12.59 10.65
C VAL A 236 -1.92 -13.59 11.10
N LEU A 237 -2.37 -14.77 11.53
CA LEU A 237 -1.54 -15.91 11.85
C LEU A 237 -1.44 -16.82 10.63
N VAL A 238 -0.24 -17.27 10.30
CA VAL A 238 0.02 -18.25 9.24
C VAL A 238 0.55 -19.52 9.87
N ARG A 239 -0.07 -20.64 9.55
CA ARG A 239 0.25 -21.97 10.05
C ARG A 239 0.70 -22.90 8.93
N LEU A 240 1.62 -23.80 9.26
CA LEU A 240 2.03 -24.92 8.42
C LEU A 240 2.05 -26.17 9.30
N GLY A 241 1.24 -27.18 8.97
CA GLY A 241 1.10 -28.38 9.80
C GLY A 241 0.65 -28.07 11.24
N GLY A 242 -0.31 -27.14 11.39
CA GLY A 242 -0.86 -26.72 12.69
C GLY A 242 0.01 -25.75 13.51
N ARG A 243 1.30 -25.60 13.18
CA ARG A 243 2.24 -24.71 13.88
C ARG A 243 2.22 -23.32 13.26
N VAL A 244 2.19 -22.26 14.08
CA VAL A 244 2.35 -20.88 13.61
C VAL A 244 3.78 -20.70 13.10
N VAL A 245 3.92 -20.30 11.83
CA VAL A 245 5.21 -20.05 11.17
C VAL A 245 5.43 -18.58 10.87
N MET A 246 4.37 -17.77 10.84
CA MET A 246 4.45 -16.32 10.67
C MET A 246 3.23 -15.66 11.34
N GLN A 247 3.44 -14.46 11.89
CA GLN A 247 2.37 -13.58 12.32
C GLN A 247 2.64 -12.15 11.83
N ARG A 248 1.58 -11.48 11.38
CA ARG A 248 1.66 -10.12 10.84
C ARG A 248 0.44 -9.33 11.32
N PRO A 249 0.60 -8.13 11.92
CA PRO A 249 -0.52 -7.24 12.18
C PRO A 249 -1.26 -6.93 10.88
N PHE A 250 -2.58 -6.92 10.91
CA PHE A 250 -3.39 -6.54 9.77
C PHE A 250 -3.21 -5.04 9.49
N VAL A 251 -2.90 -4.71 8.24
CA VAL A 251 -2.81 -3.33 7.77
C VAL A 251 -3.94 -3.08 6.78
N ALA A 252 -4.86 -2.18 7.14
CA ALA A 252 -5.92 -1.74 6.24
C ALA A 252 -5.37 -0.95 5.04
N PRO A 253 -6.10 -0.92 3.90
CA PRO A 253 -7.40 -1.56 3.71
C PRO A 253 -7.32 -3.06 3.39
N ALA A 254 -6.15 -3.55 2.99
CA ALA A 254 -5.93 -4.95 2.62
C ALA A 254 -4.47 -5.39 2.76
N MET A 255 -4.27 -6.70 2.89
CA MET A 255 -2.98 -7.37 2.81
C MET A 255 -3.03 -8.50 1.79
N THR A 256 -2.02 -8.58 0.93
CA THR A 256 -1.89 -9.60 -0.10
C THR A 256 -1.12 -10.81 0.43
N VAL A 257 -1.61 -12.00 0.07
CA VAL A 257 -0.99 -13.29 0.35
C VAL A 257 -0.50 -13.88 -0.97
N GLY A 258 0.75 -14.34 -1.03
CA GLY A 258 1.27 -14.93 -2.24
C GLY A 258 2.74 -15.34 -2.15
N ARG A 259 3.23 -16.06 -3.16
CA ARG A 259 4.65 -16.46 -3.24
C ARG A 259 5.59 -15.31 -3.59
N ASP A 260 5.08 -14.25 -4.20
CA ASP A 260 5.91 -13.10 -4.53
C ASP A 260 6.39 -12.43 -3.23
N PRO A 261 7.71 -12.21 -3.03
CA PRO A 261 8.23 -11.57 -1.83
C PRO A 261 7.74 -10.12 -1.63
N VAL A 262 7.08 -9.51 -2.63
CA VAL A 262 6.44 -8.20 -2.49
C VAL A 262 5.07 -8.25 -1.80
N CYS A 263 4.49 -9.44 -1.60
CA CYS A 263 3.25 -9.58 -0.84
C CYS A 263 3.47 -9.27 0.64
N GLU A 264 2.48 -8.68 1.29
CA GLU A 264 2.52 -8.39 2.73
C GLU A 264 2.61 -9.67 3.57
N ILE A 265 2.07 -10.77 3.03
CA ILE A 265 2.13 -12.13 3.59
C ILE A 265 2.82 -13.03 2.55
N PRO A 266 4.16 -13.06 2.52
CA PRO A 266 4.91 -13.85 1.56
C PRO A 266 4.94 -15.32 1.98
N LEU A 267 4.51 -16.21 1.09
CA LEU A 267 4.48 -17.66 1.28
C LEU A 267 5.31 -18.33 0.18
N ASP A 268 6.60 -18.56 0.43
CA ASP A 268 7.49 -19.14 -0.57
C ASP A 268 7.20 -20.63 -0.81
N ASN A 269 6.21 -20.90 -1.66
CA ASN A 269 5.87 -22.25 -2.07
C ASN A 269 5.23 -22.30 -3.45
N LEU A 270 5.66 -23.24 -4.28
CA LEU A 270 5.15 -23.40 -5.65
C LEU A 270 3.64 -23.66 -5.72
N SER A 271 3.03 -24.20 -4.66
CA SER A 271 1.58 -24.36 -4.56
C SER A 271 0.83 -23.04 -4.33
N VAL A 272 1.55 -21.93 -4.19
CA VAL A 272 0.99 -20.59 -3.95
C VAL A 272 1.31 -19.70 -5.16
N SER A 273 0.27 -19.14 -5.79
CA SER A 273 0.41 -18.13 -6.83
C SER A 273 1.21 -16.92 -6.35
N ARG A 274 1.85 -16.20 -7.29
CA ARG A 274 2.63 -14.99 -7.00
C ARG A 274 1.83 -13.97 -6.17
N ARG A 275 0.60 -13.69 -6.60
CA ARG A 275 -0.45 -13.04 -5.80
C ARG A 275 -1.61 -14.02 -5.77
N HIS A 276 -1.91 -14.57 -4.60
CA HIS A 276 -2.84 -15.69 -4.47
C HIS A 276 -4.20 -15.21 -3.97
N ALA A 277 -4.21 -14.52 -2.85
CA ALA A 277 -5.41 -13.99 -2.23
C ALA A 277 -5.10 -12.63 -1.61
N ARG A 278 -6.14 -11.93 -1.18
CA ARG A 278 -6.00 -10.78 -0.28
C ARG A 278 -7.02 -10.86 0.85
N ILE A 279 -6.59 -10.44 2.04
CA ILE A 279 -7.46 -10.21 3.19
C ILE A 279 -7.73 -8.72 3.23
N LEU A 280 -8.99 -8.30 3.34
CA LEU A 280 -9.39 -6.90 3.29
C LEU A 280 -10.47 -6.59 4.33
N TRP A 281 -10.55 -5.33 4.76
CA TRP A 281 -11.59 -4.86 5.66
C TRP A 281 -12.63 -4.07 4.85
N GLU A 282 -13.86 -4.57 4.78
CA GLU A 282 -14.94 -3.95 4.02
C GLU A 282 -16.28 -4.15 4.75
N LYS A 283 -17.13 -3.11 4.79
CA LYS A 283 -18.47 -3.15 5.41
C LYS A 283 -18.43 -3.64 6.87
N GLY A 284 -17.46 -3.16 7.65
CA GLY A 284 -17.33 -3.49 9.07
C GLY A 284 -16.92 -4.94 9.38
N ARG A 285 -16.37 -5.67 8.41
CA ARG A 285 -15.91 -7.06 8.59
C ARG A 285 -14.67 -7.36 7.76
N PHE A 286 -13.91 -8.36 8.20
CA PHE A 286 -12.85 -8.93 7.39
C PHE A 286 -13.45 -9.79 6.27
N MET A 287 -12.85 -9.67 5.10
CA MET A 287 -13.18 -10.43 3.91
C MET A 287 -11.90 -11.05 3.36
N VAL A 288 -12.05 -12.17 2.68
CA VAL A 288 -11.02 -12.77 1.83
C VAL A 288 -11.49 -12.78 0.39
N GLU A 289 -10.56 -12.57 -0.53
CA GLU A 289 -10.78 -12.64 -1.97
C GLU A 289 -9.61 -13.40 -2.63
N ASP A 290 -9.94 -14.44 -3.39
CA ASP A 290 -9.00 -15.15 -4.26
C ASP A 290 -8.73 -14.31 -5.52
N LEU A 291 -7.45 -14.16 -5.90
CA LEU A 291 -7.03 -13.30 -7.00
C LEU A 291 -6.81 -14.07 -8.32
N GLY A 292 -7.56 -15.16 -8.52
CA GLY A 292 -7.38 -16.07 -9.64
C GLY A 292 -6.20 -17.01 -9.42
N SER A 293 -6.08 -17.56 -8.21
CA SER A 293 -5.00 -18.45 -7.87
C SER A 293 -5.10 -19.80 -8.61
N ALA A 294 -3.97 -20.46 -8.83
CA ALA A 294 -3.95 -21.72 -9.59
C ALA A 294 -4.57 -22.89 -8.82
N ASN A 295 -4.50 -22.86 -7.49
CA ASN A 295 -4.96 -23.95 -6.61
C ASN A 295 -6.21 -23.57 -5.81
N GLY A 296 -6.73 -22.36 -6.00
CA GLY A 296 -7.85 -21.82 -5.23
C GLY A 296 -7.49 -21.47 -3.78
N THR A 297 -8.35 -20.65 -3.20
CA THR A 297 -8.38 -20.35 -1.76
C THR A 297 -9.54 -21.09 -1.12
N THR A 298 -9.35 -21.66 0.07
CA THR A 298 -10.44 -22.30 0.82
C THR A 298 -10.73 -21.60 2.14
N ARG A 299 -11.97 -21.63 2.62
CA ARG A 299 -12.38 -21.22 3.96
C ARG A 299 -13.00 -22.43 4.65
N ASN A 300 -12.42 -22.86 5.77
CA ASN A 300 -12.83 -24.04 6.53
C ASN A 300 -12.92 -25.32 5.65
N GLY A 301 -12.04 -25.42 4.65
CA GLY A 301 -11.99 -26.55 3.71
C GLY A 301 -12.84 -26.38 2.45
N GLU A 302 -13.71 -25.37 2.38
CA GLU A 302 -14.56 -25.11 1.21
C GLU A 302 -13.92 -24.07 0.29
N PRO A 303 -13.84 -24.30 -1.04
CA PRO A 303 -13.33 -23.31 -2.00
C PRO A 303 -14.14 -22.02 -1.99
N VAL A 304 -13.46 -20.88 -1.95
CA VAL A 304 -14.07 -19.56 -1.98
C VAL A 304 -13.38 -18.65 -2.96
N GLN A 305 -14.17 -17.91 -3.73
CA GLN A 305 -13.65 -16.80 -4.53
C GLN A 305 -13.69 -15.49 -3.73
N ARG A 306 -14.73 -15.30 -2.91
CA ARG A 306 -14.85 -14.19 -1.97
C ARG A 306 -15.72 -14.60 -0.79
N ALA A 307 -15.28 -14.35 0.43
CA ALA A 307 -16.04 -14.71 1.64
C ALA A 307 -15.74 -13.78 2.81
N ALA A 308 -16.66 -13.68 3.76
CA ALA A 308 -16.37 -13.09 5.06
C ALA A 308 -15.41 -13.99 5.84
N LEU A 309 -14.46 -13.39 6.57
CA LEU A 309 -13.47 -14.08 7.37
C LEU A 309 -13.66 -13.71 8.84
N GLY A 310 -14.22 -14.63 9.62
CA GLY A 310 -14.36 -14.50 11.07
C GLY A 310 -13.09 -14.90 11.82
N LYS A 311 -13.04 -14.60 13.12
CA LYS A 311 -11.92 -14.95 14.01
C LYS A 311 -11.65 -16.46 14.09
N ASN A 312 -12.70 -17.27 13.99
CA ASN A 312 -12.61 -18.73 14.10
C ASN A 312 -12.42 -19.43 12.75
N ASP A 313 -12.40 -18.68 11.65
CA ASP A 313 -12.27 -19.27 10.33
C ASP A 313 -10.80 -19.54 10.00
N ARG A 314 -10.60 -20.62 9.25
CA ARG A 314 -9.31 -21.01 8.70
C ARG A 314 -9.32 -20.85 7.19
N LEU A 315 -8.36 -20.11 6.68
CA LEU A 315 -8.17 -19.90 5.26
C LEU A 315 -7.07 -20.80 4.74
N GLY A 316 -7.38 -21.72 3.83
CA GLY A 316 -6.38 -22.54 3.14
C GLY A 316 -5.81 -21.81 1.94
N VAL A 317 -4.47 -21.74 1.88
CA VAL A 317 -3.70 -21.23 0.74
C VAL A 317 -2.57 -22.21 0.44
N GLY A 318 -2.79 -23.10 -0.52
CA GLY A 318 -1.91 -24.24 -0.74
C GLY A 318 -1.82 -25.11 0.51
N LYS A 319 -0.60 -25.29 1.05
CA LYS A 319 -0.35 -26.05 2.29
C LYS A 319 -0.42 -25.20 3.59
N PHE A 320 -0.69 -23.90 3.46
CA PHE A 320 -0.74 -22.99 4.60
C PHE A 320 -2.18 -22.76 5.04
N GLU A 321 -2.36 -22.60 6.36
CA GLU A 321 -3.62 -22.15 6.95
C GLU A 321 -3.42 -20.75 7.53
N LEU A 322 -4.30 -19.81 7.20
CA LEU A 322 -4.30 -18.46 7.77
C LEU A 322 -5.53 -18.27 8.66
N SER A 323 -5.40 -17.51 9.75
CA SER A 323 -6.51 -17.15 10.63
C SER A 323 -6.32 -15.77 11.23
N LEU A 324 -7.40 -15.16 11.72
CA LEU A 324 -7.35 -13.88 12.44
C LEU A 324 -7.30 -14.12 13.94
N ALA A 325 -6.42 -13.41 14.65
CA ALA A 325 -6.36 -13.36 16.10
C ALA A 325 -6.45 -11.91 16.58
N ASP A 326 -6.96 -11.70 17.80
CA ASP A 326 -6.92 -10.39 18.43
C ASP A 326 -5.48 -9.99 18.79
N ALA A 327 -5.19 -8.69 18.82
CA ALA A 327 -3.85 -8.20 19.17
C ALA A 327 -3.37 -8.65 20.57
N ALA A 328 -4.30 -8.95 21.49
CA ALA A 328 -3.99 -9.47 22.83
C ALA A 328 -3.69 -10.98 22.86
N ASP A 329 -4.19 -11.74 21.88
CA ASP A 329 -3.98 -13.19 21.76
C ASP A 329 -2.82 -13.53 20.80
N ALA A 330 -2.17 -12.51 20.22
CA ALA A 330 -0.94 -12.67 19.49
C ALA A 330 0.12 -13.23 20.45
N VAL A 331 0.65 -14.41 20.13
CA VAL A 331 1.64 -15.11 20.95
C VAL A 331 2.79 -14.15 21.25
N SER A 332 3.05 -13.91 22.54
CA SER A 332 4.16 -13.07 23.00
C SER A 332 5.50 -13.58 22.42
N PRO A 333 6.43 -12.68 22.05
CA PRO A 333 7.73 -13.06 21.49
C PRO A 333 8.60 -13.93 22.42
N ASP A 334 8.24 -14.08 23.70
CA ASP A 334 9.00 -14.82 24.71
C ASP A 334 8.79 -16.34 24.72
N ALA A 335 8.09 -16.91 23.74
CA ALA A 335 8.06 -18.36 23.54
C ALA A 335 9.02 -18.85 22.44
N THR A 336 10.08 -18.09 22.12
CA THR A 336 11.18 -18.58 21.28
C THR A 336 12.17 -19.35 22.16
N MET A 337 11.82 -20.59 22.52
CA MET A 337 12.77 -21.53 23.13
C MET A 337 13.90 -21.84 22.15
N HIS A 338 15.13 -21.55 22.59
CA HIS A 338 16.39 -21.94 21.99
C HIS A 338 16.39 -23.42 21.56
N LEU A 339 16.64 -23.67 20.27
CA LEU A 339 17.25 -24.94 19.86
C LEU A 339 18.78 -24.79 19.99
N PRO A 340 19.49 -25.69 20.69
CA PRO A 340 20.94 -25.66 20.67
C PRO A 340 21.41 -25.99 19.24
N PRO A 341 22.35 -25.23 18.65
CA PRO A 341 22.84 -25.55 17.33
C PRO A 341 23.65 -26.85 17.39
N ARG A 342 23.28 -27.83 16.56
CA ARG A 342 24.27 -28.81 16.11
C ARG A 342 25.30 -28.04 15.29
N ALA A 343 26.57 -28.20 15.64
CA ALA A 343 27.71 -27.49 15.08
C ALA A 343 27.74 -27.50 13.53
N SER A 344 27.14 -26.49 12.92
CA SER A 344 27.50 -25.99 11.60
C SER A 344 28.24 -24.68 11.83
N ARG A 345 29.48 -24.61 11.34
CA ARG A 345 30.40 -23.48 11.49
C ARG A 345 29.64 -22.16 11.23
N GLU A 346 29.60 -21.26 12.22
CA GLU A 346 29.00 -19.94 12.05
C GLU A 346 29.75 -19.21 10.93
N VAL A 347 29.04 -18.85 9.86
CA VAL A 347 29.58 -17.99 8.80
C VAL A 347 28.99 -16.60 9.00
N ARG A 348 29.84 -15.58 8.97
CA ARG A 348 29.46 -14.17 9.17
C ARG A 348 29.74 -13.37 7.92
N LEU A 349 28.91 -12.34 7.72
CA LEU A 349 29.18 -11.31 6.73
C LEU A 349 29.79 -10.11 7.47
N VAL A 350 31.04 -9.77 7.12
CA VAL A 350 31.84 -8.76 7.83
C VAL A 350 32.28 -7.66 6.86
N GLY A 351 31.94 -6.41 7.16
CA GLY A 351 32.35 -5.25 6.36
C GLY A 351 31.51 -4.00 6.65
N ASP A 352 32.04 -2.83 6.27
CA ASP A 352 31.37 -1.53 6.48
C ASP A 352 30.92 -1.27 7.93
N GLY A 353 31.67 -1.79 8.92
CA GLY A 353 31.38 -1.62 10.35
C GLY A 353 30.33 -2.58 10.93
N VAL A 354 29.90 -3.59 10.16
CA VAL A 354 28.87 -4.55 10.55
C VAL A 354 29.46 -5.98 10.53
N SER A 355 29.13 -6.78 11.54
CA SER A 355 29.45 -8.21 11.64
C SER A 355 28.19 -8.98 12.03
N VAL A 356 27.54 -9.61 11.05
CA VAL A 356 26.24 -10.27 11.24
C VAL A 356 26.35 -11.74 10.86
N PRO A 357 25.84 -12.68 11.69
CA PRO A 357 25.81 -14.09 11.33
C PRO A 357 24.87 -14.33 10.15
N ILE A 358 25.35 -15.10 9.17
CA ILE A 358 24.54 -15.62 8.10
C ILE A 358 23.85 -16.87 8.67
N ALA A 359 22.65 -16.67 9.22
CA ALA A 359 21.79 -17.76 9.67
C ALA A 359 21.07 -18.39 8.46
N ARG A 360 19.75 -18.60 8.51
CA ARG A 360 19.00 -19.23 7.40
C ARG A 360 18.79 -18.30 6.20
N GLN A 361 18.64 -17.01 6.46
CA GLN A 361 18.41 -15.98 5.45
C GLN A 361 18.95 -14.64 5.96
N LEU A 362 19.65 -13.89 5.11
CA LEU A 362 20.19 -12.56 5.39
C LEU A 362 19.98 -11.64 4.20
N SER A 363 19.30 -10.53 4.39
CA SER A 363 18.98 -9.54 3.35
C SER A 363 19.96 -8.37 3.35
N ILE A 364 20.39 -7.95 2.16
CA ILE A 364 21.31 -6.83 1.94
C ILE A 364 20.62 -5.78 1.09
N GLY A 365 20.58 -4.52 1.56
CA GLY A 365 19.92 -3.46 0.81
C GLY A 365 20.04 -2.08 1.44
N ARG A 366 19.46 -1.07 0.79
CA ARG A 366 19.55 0.33 1.24
C ARG A 366 18.61 0.64 2.42
N SER A 367 17.56 -0.18 2.60
CA SER A 367 16.53 -0.02 3.64
C SER A 367 17.07 -0.26 5.04
N ALA A 368 16.49 0.42 6.04
CA ALA A 368 16.74 0.11 7.46
C ALA A 368 16.07 -1.20 7.90
N GLY A 369 15.12 -1.73 7.12
CA GLY A 369 14.50 -3.04 7.35
C GLY A 369 15.24 -4.22 6.72
N ALA A 370 16.39 -3.99 6.07
CA ALA A 370 17.28 -5.06 5.60
C ALA A 370 18.30 -5.41 6.70
N ASP A 371 18.71 -6.66 6.78
CA ASP A 371 19.60 -7.16 7.84
C ASP A 371 21.00 -6.53 7.75
N VAL A 372 21.50 -6.28 6.54
CA VAL A 372 22.76 -5.59 6.29
C VAL A 372 22.55 -4.42 5.33
N ARG A 373 22.94 -3.23 5.78
CA ARG A 373 22.74 -2.00 5.03
C ARG A 373 23.86 -1.77 4.02
N ALA A 374 23.51 -1.63 2.74
CA ALA A 374 24.43 -1.35 1.66
C ALA A 374 24.23 0.07 1.09
N ARG A 375 25.34 0.78 0.84
CA ARG A 375 25.37 2.17 0.36
C ARG A 375 25.47 2.20 -1.16
N GLY A 376 24.82 3.19 -1.78
CA GLY A 376 24.89 3.42 -3.23
C GLY A 376 23.51 3.68 -3.84
N PHE A 377 23.44 4.63 -4.78
CA PHE A 377 22.15 5.13 -5.25
C PHE A 377 21.37 4.14 -6.13
N TRP A 378 22.06 3.19 -6.78
CA TRP A 378 21.44 2.09 -7.53
C TRP A 378 21.11 0.85 -6.67
N VAL A 379 21.47 0.86 -5.38
CA VAL A 379 21.15 -0.23 -4.45
C VAL A 379 19.67 -0.12 -4.06
N ARG A 380 18.94 -1.23 -4.21
CA ARG A 380 17.50 -1.31 -3.94
C ARG A 380 17.24 -1.40 -2.44
N PRO A 381 16.02 -1.09 -1.94
CA PRO A 381 15.66 -1.24 -0.53
C PRO A 381 16.02 -2.63 0.04
N PHE A 382 15.70 -3.69 -0.71
CA PHE A 382 16.22 -5.06 -0.55
C PHE A 382 16.86 -5.44 -1.89
N HIS A 383 18.19 -5.49 -1.96
CA HIS A 383 18.93 -5.61 -3.23
C HIS A 383 19.47 -7.01 -3.50
N ALA A 384 19.86 -7.72 -2.45
CA ALA A 384 20.25 -9.11 -2.53
C ALA A 384 19.87 -9.83 -1.23
N VAL A 385 19.78 -11.15 -1.30
CA VAL A 385 19.55 -12.03 -0.15
C VAL A 385 20.56 -13.16 -0.19
N ILE A 386 21.08 -13.54 0.96
CA ILE A 386 21.88 -14.75 1.16
C ILE A 386 21.00 -15.77 1.86
N LEU A 387 20.88 -16.96 1.29
CA LEU A 387 20.03 -18.05 1.78
C LEU A 387 20.90 -19.27 2.10
N GLU A 388 20.67 -19.94 3.21
CA GLU A 388 21.27 -21.25 3.48
C GLU A 388 20.44 -22.34 2.80
N GLU A 389 20.99 -22.96 1.74
CA GLU A 389 20.29 -24.01 0.96
C GLU A 389 20.63 -25.44 1.45
N GLY A 390 21.59 -25.57 2.36
CA GLY A 390 22.03 -26.80 2.98
C GLY A 390 23.11 -26.49 4.03
N PRO A 391 23.51 -27.45 4.89
CA PRO A 391 24.41 -27.19 6.01
C PRO A 391 25.71 -26.51 5.55
N GLY A 392 25.87 -25.21 5.86
CA GLY A 392 27.06 -24.44 5.48
C GLY A 392 27.15 -24.04 4.00
N VAL A 393 26.09 -24.22 3.20
CA VAL A 393 26.02 -23.79 1.80
C VAL A 393 25.13 -22.55 1.70
N PHE A 394 25.76 -21.40 1.49
CA PHE A 394 25.09 -20.12 1.40
C PHE A 394 25.02 -19.64 -0.04
N ARG A 395 23.83 -19.29 -0.53
CA ARG A 395 23.62 -18.78 -1.88
C ARG A 395 23.19 -17.32 -1.85
N LEU A 396 23.96 -16.48 -2.54
CA LEU A 396 23.59 -15.11 -2.85
C LEU A 396 22.61 -15.10 -4.02
N ARG A 397 21.49 -14.40 -3.88
CA ARG A 397 20.53 -14.10 -4.95
C ARG A 397 20.19 -12.62 -4.97
N CYS A 398 20.32 -11.99 -6.13
CA CYS A 398 20.03 -10.57 -6.32
C CYS A 398 18.53 -10.38 -6.60
N THR A 399 17.86 -9.55 -5.80
CA THR A 399 16.48 -9.07 -6.03
C THR A 399 16.46 -7.77 -6.85
N GLY A 400 17.62 -7.13 -6.99
CA GLY A 400 17.85 -5.91 -7.77
C GLY A 400 18.80 -6.10 -8.94
N GLY A 401 19.72 -5.15 -9.11
CA GLY A 401 20.81 -5.23 -10.08
C GLY A 401 21.84 -6.31 -9.69
N PRO A 402 22.80 -6.64 -10.58
CA PRO A 402 23.82 -7.62 -10.27
C PRO A 402 24.78 -7.11 -9.17
N VAL A 403 25.11 -7.99 -8.23
CA VAL A 403 26.13 -7.76 -7.20
C VAL A 403 27.49 -8.18 -7.75
N ARG A 404 28.56 -7.52 -7.32
CA ARG A 404 29.92 -7.96 -7.67
C ARG A 404 30.41 -8.95 -6.61
N LEU A 405 30.74 -10.16 -7.03
CA LEU A 405 31.36 -11.19 -6.20
C LEU A 405 32.76 -11.43 -6.72
N ASN A 406 33.78 -11.20 -5.88
CA ASN A 406 35.20 -11.30 -6.25
C ASN A 406 35.53 -10.54 -7.56
N GLY A 407 34.96 -9.34 -7.71
CA GLY A 407 35.12 -8.47 -8.88
C GLY A 407 34.24 -8.82 -10.10
N ARG A 408 33.52 -9.95 -10.10
CA ARG A 408 32.64 -10.37 -11.22
C ARG A 408 31.18 -10.05 -10.91
N LYS A 409 30.43 -9.53 -11.89
CA LYS A 409 28.99 -9.28 -11.75
C LYS A 409 28.23 -10.60 -11.79
N VAL A 410 27.50 -10.90 -10.72
CA VAL A 410 26.67 -12.09 -10.60
C VAL A 410 25.25 -11.70 -10.18
N ARG A 411 24.26 -12.46 -10.63
CA ARG A 411 22.87 -12.35 -10.15
C ARG A 411 22.52 -13.44 -9.14
N GLU A 412 23.20 -14.57 -9.22
CA GLU A 412 23.07 -15.67 -8.29
C GLU A 412 24.42 -16.38 -8.20
N SER A 413 24.86 -16.75 -7.00
CA SER A 413 26.09 -17.51 -6.81
C SER A 413 26.16 -18.15 -5.43
N VAL A 414 26.82 -19.31 -5.32
CA VAL A 414 27.13 -19.93 -4.03
C VAL A 414 28.36 -19.24 -3.44
N LEU A 415 28.23 -18.78 -2.20
CA LEU A 415 29.26 -18.08 -1.46
C LEU A 415 30.18 -19.06 -0.74
N ARG A 416 31.47 -18.73 -0.73
CA ARG A 416 32.52 -19.44 0.00
C ARG A 416 33.14 -18.52 1.05
N PRO A 417 33.70 -19.08 2.14
CA PRO A 417 34.52 -18.29 3.05
C PRO A 417 35.63 -17.57 2.28
N ARG A 418 35.89 -16.31 2.67
CA ARG A 418 36.77 -15.31 2.03
C ARG A 418 36.25 -14.68 0.75
N ASP A 419 35.05 -15.02 0.29
CA ASP A 419 34.42 -14.31 -0.81
C ASP A 419 34.13 -12.85 -0.44
N VAL A 420 34.38 -11.96 -1.39
CA VAL A 420 34.18 -10.52 -1.25
C VAL A 420 32.97 -10.10 -2.08
N LEU A 421 31.95 -9.61 -1.40
CA LEU A 421 30.73 -9.06 -1.98
C LEU A 421 30.81 -7.53 -2.02
N GLU A 422 30.56 -6.97 -3.20
CA GLU A 422 30.45 -5.53 -3.43
C GLU A 422 29.02 -5.20 -3.88
N VAL A 423 28.28 -4.53 -3.00
CA VAL A 423 26.91 -4.08 -3.24
C VAL A 423 26.89 -2.57 -3.24
N GLY A 424 26.86 -1.98 -4.43
CA GLY A 424 26.98 -0.53 -4.61
C GLY A 424 28.39 -0.03 -4.22
N ARG A 425 28.46 0.80 -3.17
CA ARG A 425 29.70 1.31 -2.57
C ARG A 425 30.11 0.53 -1.32
N SER A 426 29.29 -0.41 -0.87
CA SER A 426 29.57 -1.21 0.33
C SER A 426 30.28 -2.51 -0.04
N ARG A 427 31.25 -2.89 0.80
CA ARG A 427 32.09 -4.07 0.61
C ARG A 427 32.03 -4.95 1.84
N PHE A 428 31.73 -6.23 1.64
CA PHE A 428 31.56 -7.22 2.68
C PHE A 428 32.37 -8.48 2.36
N THR A 429 32.92 -9.12 3.38
CA THR A 429 33.68 -10.37 3.26
C THR A 429 32.94 -11.46 4.03
N VAL A 430 32.80 -12.62 3.41
CA VAL A 430 32.26 -13.81 4.06
C VAL A 430 33.39 -14.40 4.92
N GLN A 431 33.22 -14.45 6.23
CA GLN A 431 34.20 -15.05 7.15
C GLN A 431 33.58 -16.27 7.82
N ALA A 432 34.34 -17.36 7.91
CA ALA A 432 34.02 -18.41 8.87
C ALA A 432 34.40 -17.88 10.26
N ALA A 433 33.61 -18.17 11.28
CA ALA A 433 34.03 -17.92 12.65
C ALA A 433 35.25 -18.81 12.94
N ASP A 434 36.42 -18.20 13.06
CA ASP A 434 37.59 -18.88 13.59
C ASP A 434 37.29 -19.22 15.06
N SER A 435 37.33 -20.52 15.39
CA SER A 435 37.47 -20.98 16.76
C SER A 435 38.74 -20.34 17.32
N GLY A 436 38.64 -19.60 18.42
CA GLY A 436 39.77 -18.87 18.99
C GLY A 436 41.06 -19.69 19.01
N GLU A 437 42.12 -19.12 18.45
CA GLU A 437 43.47 -19.46 18.87
C GLU A 437 43.71 -18.75 20.20
N ASP A 438 43.79 -19.57 21.25
CA ASP A 438 44.65 -19.31 22.40
C ASP A 438 46.02 -18.84 21.91
N THR A 439 46.48 -17.71 22.45
CA THR A 439 47.90 -17.52 22.83
C THR A 439 48.03 -16.28 23.71
N GLN A 440 47.77 -16.45 25.00
CA GLN A 440 48.74 -15.97 25.98
C GLN A 440 49.80 -17.07 26.11
N GLY A 441 51.05 -16.69 25.90
CA GLY A 441 52.23 -17.54 25.96
C GLY A 441 53.42 -16.80 25.38
#